data_AF-A0A259DIA8-F1
#
_entry.id   AF-A0A259DIA8-F1
#
_cell.length_a   1.000
_cell.length_b   1.000
_cell.length_c   1.000
_cell.angle_alpha   90.00
_cell.angle_beta   90.00
_cell.angle_gamma   90.00
#
_symmetry.space_group_name_H-M   'P 1'
#
loop_
_entity.id
_entity.type
_entity.pdbx_description
1 polymer ?
#
loop_
_entity_poly.entity_id
_entity_poly.type
_entity_poly.pdbx_seq_one_letter_code
_entity_poly.pdbx_strand_id
1 'polypeptide(L)' 'MFKKLFEFILPARSSFVIEEIDPIRNVVVLEDKQFGIRAEVNIGNKELKTAKIAGPYCVVLHYKDGTSKKARFMK' A
#
# COMPACT_ATOMS: atom_id res chain seq x y z
N MET A 1 25.58 -8.06 -17.38
CA MET A 1 24.78 -9.21 -16.87
C MET A 1 24.29 -9.03 -15.42
N PHE A 2 24.37 -7.83 -14.81
CA PHE A 2 24.02 -7.60 -13.40
C PHE A 2 22.61 -7.03 -13.15
N LYS A 3 21.87 -6.62 -14.19
CA LYS A 3 20.53 -6.00 -14.01
C LYS A 3 19.44 -6.96 -13.55
N LYS A 4 19.50 -8.24 -13.95
CA LYS A 4 18.47 -9.25 -13.61
C LYS A 4 18.45 -9.66 -12.13
N LEU A 5 19.56 -9.51 -11.40
CA LEU A 5 19.61 -9.89 -9.98
C LEU A 5 18.87 -8.89 -9.08
N PHE A 6 18.83 -7.60 -9.46
CA PHE A 6 18.16 -6.55 -8.69
C PHE A 6 16.63 -6.57 -8.84
N GLU A 7 16.10 -7.04 -9.97
CA GLU A 7 14.65 -7.25 -10.16
C GLU A 7 14.10 -8.36 -9.25
N PHE A 8 14.95 -9.26 -8.76
CA PHE A 8 14.58 -10.30 -7.79
C PHE A 8 14.50 -9.78 -6.35
N ILE A 9 15.14 -8.66 -6.03
CA ILE A 9 15.31 -8.17 -4.65
C ILE A 9 14.34 -7.02 -4.33
N LEU A 10 13.96 -6.22 -5.31
CA LEU A 10 13.01 -5.11 -5.13
C LEU A 10 11.72 -5.41 -5.91
N PRO A 11 10.61 -5.72 -5.23
CA PRO A 11 9.35 -6.01 -5.91
C PRO A 11 8.91 -4.81 -6.73
N ALA A 12 8.48 -5.10 -7.96
CA ALA A 12 7.92 -4.07 -8.82
C ALA A 12 6.65 -3.49 -8.17
N ARG A 13 6.38 -2.21 -8.40
CA ARG A 13 5.15 -1.55 -7.92
C ARG A 13 3.88 -2.31 -8.32
N SER A 14 3.91 -3.02 -9.44
CA SER A 14 2.81 -3.86 -9.95
C SER A 14 2.48 -5.07 -9.06
N SER A 15 3.41 -5.52 -8.22
CA SER A 15 3.20 -6.64 -7.30
C SER A 15 2.32 -6.26 -6.12
N PHE A 16 2.15 -4.96 -5.85
CA PHE A 16 1.38 -4.45 -4.70
C PHE A 16 -0.04 -4.12 -5.11
N VAL A 17 -1.00 -4.65 -4.35
CA VAL A 17 -2.43 -4.41 -4.56
C VAL A 17 -3.10 -4.02 -3.24
N ILE A 18 -4.22 -3.28 -3.35
CA ILE A 18 -5.12 -3.05 -2.23
C ILE A 18 -6.14 -4.19 -2.28
N GLU A 19 -6.05 -5.11 -1.34
CA GLU A 19 -6.99 -6.25 -1.26
C GLU A 19 -8.31 -5.81 -0.64
N GLU A 20 -8.24 -5.01 0.42
CA GLU A 20 -9.41 -4.68 1.23
C GLU A 20 -9.30 -3.27 1.80
N ILE A 21 -10.43 -2.61 1.92
CA ILE A 21 -10.60 -1.38 2.70
C ILE A 21 -11.71 -1.69 3.70
N ASP A 22 -11.36 -1.76 4.99
CA ASP A 22 -12.30 -2.00 6.07
C ASP A 22 -12.48 -0.70 6.90
N PRO A 23 -13.58 0.04 6.69
CA PRO A 23 -13.87 1.25 7.46
C PRO A 23 -14.23 0.97 8.92
N ILE A 24 -14.73 -0.24 9.25
CA ILE A 24 -15.13 -0.62 10.61
C ILE A 24 -13.88 -0.85 11.45
N ARG A 25 -12.90 -1.61 10.91
CA ARG A 25 -11.60 -1.81 11.54
C ARG A 25 -10.63 -0.64 11.34
N ASN A 26 -11.00 0.32 10.49
CA ASN A 26 -10.23 1.53 10.16
C ASN A 26 -8.87 1.24 9.50
N VAL A 27 -8.82 0.22 8.64
CA VAL A 27 -7.59 -0.25 7.99
C VAL A 27 -7.74 -0.44 6.49
N VAL A 28 -6.65 -0.25 5.76
CA VAL A 28 -6.48 -0.68 4.37
C VAL A 28 -5.53 -1.87 4.38
N VAL A 29 -5.96 -2.99 3.81
CA VAL A 29 -5.15 -4.20 3.66
C VAL A 29 -4.49 -4.18 2.29
N LEU A 30 -3.18 -4.33 2.30
CA LEU A 30 -2.32 -4.33 1.13
C LEU A 30 -1.65 -5.70 1.02
N GLU A 31 -1.53 -6.21 -0.19
CA GLU A 31 -0.83 -7.47 -0.46
C GLU A 31 0.27 -7.25 -1.49
N ASP A 32 1.47 -7.75 -1.17
CA ASP A 32 2.52 -8.01 -2.13
C ASP A 32 2.32 -9.40 -2.72
N LYS A 33 1.77 -9.48 -3.93
CA LYS A 33 1.50 -10.73 -4.64
C LYS A 33 2.77 -11.51 -5.00
N GLN A 34 3.93 -10.86 -5.04
CA GLN A 34 5.19 -11.53 -5.38
C GLN A 34 5.71 -12.37 -4.22
N PHE A 35 5.55 -11.89 -2.99
CA PHE A 35 6.03 -12.56 -1.78
C PHE A 35 4.91 -13.12 -0.89
N GLY A 36 3.65 -12.86 -1.24
CA GLY A 36 2.49 -13.24 -0.42
C GLY A 36 2.40 -12.48 0.90
N ILE A 37 3.03 -11.31 1.00
CA ILE A 37 3.10 -10.52 2.24
C ILE A 37 1.85 -9.65 2.33
N ARG A 38 1.14 -9.75 3.46
CA ARG A 38 0.00 -8.89 3.78
C ARG A 38 0.35 -7.89 4.86
N ALA A 39 -0.08 -6.65 4.67
CA ALA A 39 0.13 -5.59 5.63
C ALA A 39 -1.11 -4.72 5.77
N GLU A 40 -1.38 -4.30 7.01
CA GLU A 40 -2.48 -3.40 7.33
C GLU A 40 -1.95 -1.99 7.55
N VAL A 41 -2.62 -1.01 6.95
CA VAL A 41 -2.34 0.41 7.13
C VAL A 41 -3.54 1.08 7.77
N ASN A 42 -3.33 1.71 8.92
CA ASN A 42 -4.36 2.51 9.57
C ASN A 42 -4.76 3.72 8.71
N ILE A 43 -6.06 3.80 8.43
CA ILE A 43 -6.69 4.94 7.74
C ILE A 43 -6.61 6.19 8.63
N GLY A 44 -6.85 6.01 9.92
CA GLY A 44 -6.85 7.10 10.90
C GLY A 44 -8.24 7.71 11.08
N ASN A 45 -8.28 8.93 11.58
CA ASN A 45 -9.48 9.59 12.09
C ASN A 45 -10.23 10.42 11.03
N LYS A 46 -9.97 10.15 9.74
CA LYS A 46 -10.58 10.85 8.61
C LYS A 46 -11.30 9.85 7.70
N GLU A 47 -12.41 10.28 7.13
CA GLU A 47 -13.12 9.46 6.14
C GLU A 47 -12.29 9.28 4.88
N LEU A 48 -11.92 8.03 4.59
CA LEU A 48 -11.21 7.67 3.38
C LEU A 48 -12.11 7.82 2.15
N LYS A 49 -11.58 8.45 1.10
CA LYS A 49 -12.21 8.52 -0.22
C LYS A 49 -11.65 7.44 -1.15
N THR A 50 -10.33 7.30 -1.19
CA THR A 50 -9.65 6.29 -2.03
C THR A 50 -8.24 6.04 -1.50
N ALA A 51 -7.75 4.82 -1.70
CA ALA A 51 -6.35 4.46 -1.46
C ALA A 51 -5.68 4.12 -2.80
N LYS A 52 -4.42 4.51 -2.98
CA LYS A 52 -3.64 4.22 -4.20
C LYS A 52 -2.23 3.79 -3.85
N ILE A 53 -1.74 2.72 -4.49
CA ILE A 53 -0.33 2.31 -4.38
C ILE A 53 0.55 3.41 -4.96
N ALA A 54 1.42 4.00 -4.16
CA ALA A 54 2.36 5.05 -4.58
C ALA A 54 3.69 4.47 -5.08
N GLY A 55 4.05 3.27 -4.62
CA GLY A 55 5.31 2.60 -4.89
C GLY A 55 5.42 1.32 -4.05
N PRO A 56 6.56 0.62 -4.11
CA PRO A 56 6.80 -0.52 -3.24
C PRO A 56 6.61 -0.16 -1.77
N TYR A 57 5.84 -0.97 -1.05
CA TYR A 57 5.56 -0.79 0.37
C TYR A 57 4.96 0.57 0.77
N CYS A 58 4.34 1.30 -0.19
CA CYS A 58 3.86 2.65 0.01
C CYS A 58 2.46 2.85 -0.60
N VAL A 59 1.54 3.34 0.23
CA VAL A 59 0.17 3.69 -0.17
C VAL A 59 -0.09 5.17 0.11
N VAL A 60 -0.85 5.82 -0.76
CA VAL A 60 -1.43 7.14 -0.52
C VAL A 60 -2.90 6.97 -0.19
N LEU A 61 -3.28 7.46 0.99
CA LEU A 61 -4.66 7.58 1.42
C LEU A 61 -5.15 8.97 1.06
N HIS A 62 -6.22 9.06 0.26
CA HIS A 62 -6.90 10.31 -0.06
C HIS A 62 -8.20 10.36 0.72
N TYR A 63 -8.43 11.45 1.45
CA TYR A 63 -9.61 11.62 2.31
C TYR A 63 -10.67 12.48 1.62
N LYS A 64 -11.90 12.42 2.14
CA LYS A 64 -13.01 13.22 1.60
C LYS A 64 -12.82 14.73 1.80
N ASP A 65 -12.07 15.14 2.81
CA ASP A 65 -11.72 16.54 3.09
C ASP A 65 -10.69 17.14 2.11
N GLY A 66 -10.25 16.37 1.10
CA GLY A 66 -9.27 16.79 0.11
C GLY A 66 -7.82 16.58 0.54
N THR A 67 -7.57 16.22 1.80
CA THR A 67 -6.21 15.95 2.28
C THR A 67 -5.73 14.56 1.86
N SER A 68 -4.41 14.35 1.91
CA SER A 68 -3.78 13.09 1.55
C SER A 68 -2.71 12.71 2.58
N LYS A 69 -2.54 11.42 2.84
CA LYS A 69 -1.49 10.88 3.71
C LYS A 69 -0.74 9.77 2.99
N LYS A 70 0.59 9.85 2.96
CA LYS A 70 1.43 8.73 2.55
C LYS A 70 1.71 7.84 3.75
N ALA A 71 1.51 6.55 3.59
CA ALA A 71 1.81 5.55 4.61
C ALA A 71 2.72 4.48 4.02
N ARG A 72 3.78 4.15 4.75
CA ARG A 72 4.63 2.99 4.46
C ARG A 72 4.20 1.84 5.34
N PHE A 73 4.16 0.64 4.79
CA PHE A 73 3.77 -0.57 5.51
C PHE A 73 4.90 -1.58 5.69
N MET A 74 6.10 -1.24 5.19
CA MET A 74 7.35 -1.93 5.52
C MET A 74 8.47 -0.88 5.66
N LYS A 75 9.39 -1.10 6.61
CA LYS A 75 10.49 -0.18 6.93
C LYS A 75 11.76 -0.57 6.19
#